data_AF-A0ABD0NDH8-F1
#
_entry.id   AF-A0ABD0NDH8-F1
#
_cell.length_a   1.000
_cell.length_b   1.000
_cell.length_c   1.000
_cell.angle_alpha   90.00
_cell.angle_beta   90.00
_cell.angle_gamma   90.00
#
_symmetry.space_group_name_H-M   'P 1'
#
loop_
_entity.id
_entity.type
_entity.pdbx_description
1 polymer ?
#
loop_
_entity_poly.entity_id
_entity_poly.type
_entity_poly.pdbx_seq_one_letter_code
_entity_poly.pdbx_strand_id
1 'polypeptide(L)' 'CEDQSDSTGWRVRKYTERWGLEDCSSSELGSQTGSTCTIRSTIVYDTGVYWCESESGEKYHPVNITVHC' A
#
# COMPACT_ATOMS: atom_id res chain seq x y z
N CYS A 1 -6.62 -4.12 4.13
CA CYS A 1 -7.44 -3.40 5.15
C CYS A 1 -8.77 -4.12 5.41
N GLU A 2 -8.78 -5.46 5.38
CA GLU A 2 -10.02 -6.27 5.42
C GLU A 2 -10.46 -6.67 6.83
N ASP A 3 -9.59 -6.52 7.83
CA ASP A 3 -9.89 -6.83 9.24
C ASP A 3 -10.80 -5.79 9.91
N GLN A 4 -10.94 -4.60 9.32
CA GLN A 4 -11.82 -3.57 9.88
C GLN A 4 -13.25 -3.79 9.41
N SER A 5 -14.13 -4.11 10.35
CA SER A 5 -15.57 -4.37 10.16
C SER A 5 -16.36 -3.20 9.53
N ASP A 6 -15.71 -2.05 9.26
CA ASP A 6 -16.21 -0.87 8.57
C ASP A 6 -15.36 -0.57 7.32
N SER A 7 -15.32 -1.50 6.37
CA SER A 7 -14.45 -1.49 5.18
C SER A 7 -14.76 -0.40 4.13
N THR A 8 -15.67 0.53 4.42
CA THR A 8 -16.06 1.61 3.49
C THR A 8 -15.16 2.82 3.72
N GLY A 9 -14.08 2.96 2.94
CA GLY A 9 -13.23 4.16 2.94
C GLY A 9 -11.73 3.94 3.18
N TRP A 10 -11.30 2.70 3.47
CA TRP A 10 -9.87 2.41 3.67
C TRP A 10 -9.17 2.09 2.36
N ARG A 11 -8.02 2.74 2.13
CA ARG A 11 -7.16 2.53 0.95
C ARG A 11 -5.76 2.13 1.37
N VAL A 12 -5.09 1.32 0.55
CA VAL A 12 -3.69 0.96 0.79
C VAL A 12 -2.79 2.04 0.23
N ARG A 13 -1.99 2.66 1.11
CA ARG A 13 -0.93 3.60 0.76
C ARG A 13 0.42 2.90 0.83
N LYS A 14 1.34 3.35 -0.03
CA LYS A 14 2.75 2.98 0.05
C LYS A 14 3.65 4.21 0.03
N TYR A 15 4.76 4.12 0.71
CA TYR A 15 5.86 5.06 0.63
C TYR A 15 7.13 4.31 0.29
N THR A 16 7.69 4.56 -0.87
CA THR A 16 8.97 3.97 -1.30
C THR A 16 10.02 5.06 -1.43
N GLU A 17 11.29 4.72 -1.24
CA GLU A 17 12.36 5.72 -1.33
C GLU A 17 12.47 6.35 -2.72
N ARG A 18 12.17 5.57 -3.77
CA ARG A 18 12.27 6.03 -5.16
C ARG A 18 11.08 6.83 -5.63
N TRP A 19 9.87 6.37 -5.31
CA TRP A 19 8.63 6.92 -5.87
C TRP A 19 7.87 7.80 -4.88
N GLY A 20 8.31 7.84 -3.62
CA GLY A 20 7.64 8.58 -2.57
C GLY A 20 6.30 7.94 -2.22
N LEU A 21 5.34 8.81 -1.89
CA LEU A 21 4.01 8.41 -1.43
C LEU A 21 3.10 8.15 -2.63
N GLU A 22 2.68 6.90 -2.79
CA GLU A 22 1.88 6.43 -3.92
C GLU A 22 0.67 5.64 -3.41
N ASP A 23 -0.41 5.63 -4.20
CA ASP A 23 -1.49 4.68 -4.02
C ASP A 23 -1.10 3.34 -4.63
N CYS A 24 -1.61 2.24 -4.07
CA CYS A 24 -1.40 0.93 -4.69
C CYS A 24 -1.86 0.91 -6.16
N SER A 25 -2.99 1.55 -6.44
CA SER A 25 -3.57 1.63 -7.79
C SER A 25 -2.78 2.50 -8.77
N SER A 26 -1.90 3.40 -8.29
CA SER A 26 -1.11 4.28 -9.17
C SER A 26 0.17 3.62 -9.66
N SER A 27 0.60 2.54 -9.02
CA SER A 27 1.78 1.82 -9.46
C SER A 27 1.48 1.00 -10.72
N GLU A 28 2.25 1.19 -11.80
CA GLU A 28 2.15 0.38 -13.03
C GLU A 28 2.29 -1.13 -12.78
N LEU A 29 2.84 -1.50 -11.63
CA LEU A 29 3.11 -2.88 -11.18
C LEU A 29 2.05 -3.41 -10.21
N GLY A 30 1.09 -2.59 -9.79
CA GLY A 30 0.11 -2.90 -8.76
C GLY A 30 -1.34 -2.87 -9.25
N SER A 31 -2.18 -3.71 -8.66
CA SER A 31 -3.62 -3.69 -8.83
C SER A 31 -4.29 -3.69 -7.46
N GLN A 32 -5.26 -2.81 -7.27
CA GLN A 32 -6.05 -2.76 -6.05
C GLN A 32 -7.44 -3.34 -6.31
N THR A 33 -7.83 -4.33 -5.51
CA THR A 33 -9.19 -4.89 -5.48
C THR A 33 -9.74 -4.69 -4.08
N GLY A 34 -10.68 -3.75 -3.94
CA GLY A 34 -11.21 -3.35 -2.63
C GLY A 34 -10.10 -2.85 -1.69
N SER A 35 -9.98 -3.50 -0.53
CA SER A 35 -8.99 -3.20 0.52
C SER A 35 -7.67 -3.94 0.34
N THR A 36 -7.50 -4.66 -0.77
CA THR A 36 -6.36 -5.52 -1.06
C THR A 36 -5.54 -4.94 -2.21
N CYS A 37 -4.23 -4.80 -1.97
CA CYS A 37 -3.24 -4.34 -2.93
C CYS A 37 -2.38 -5.52 -3.38
N THR A 38 -2.36 -5.81 -4.68
CA THR A 38 -1.53 -6.87 -5.27
C THR A 38 -0.46 -6.25 -6.14
N ILE A 39 0.82 -6.42 -5.78
CA ILE A 39 1.96 -5.99 -6.59
C ILE A 39 2.46 -7.21 -7.35
N ARG A 40 2.43 -7.15 -8.69
CA ARG A 40 2.75 -8.30 -9.55
C ARG A 40 4.25 -8.51 -9.74
N SER A 41 5.02 -7.44 -9.71
CA SER A 41 6.47 -7.48 -9.89
C SER A 41 7.11 -6.54 -8.88
N THR A 42 7.65 -7.12 -7.81
CA THR A 42 8.39 -6.39 -6.79
C THR A 42 9.85 -6.30 -7.20
N ILE A 43 10.37 -5.09 -7.35
CA ILE A 43 11.79 -4.81 -7.52
C ILE A 43 12.36 -4.20 -6.25
N VAL A 44 13.69 -4.15 -6.11
CA VAL A 44 14.37 -3.51 -4.96
C VAL A 44 13.83 -2.11 -4.63
N TYR A 45 13.34 -1.37 -5.64
CA TYR A 45 12.73 -0.04 -5.48
C TYR A 45 11.33 -0.02 -4.86
N ASP A 46 10.66 -1.16 -4.75
CA ASP A 46 9.39 -1.29 -4.01
C ASP A 46 9.62 -1.44 -2.50
N THR A 47 10.87 -1.49 -2.05
CA THR A 47 11.23 -1.38 -0.64
C THR A 47 10.68 -0.07 -0.07
N GLY A 48 9.92 -0.19 1.01
CA GLY A 48 9.17 0.92 1.56
C GLY A 48 8.20 0.55 2.67
N VAL A 49 7.45 1.55 3.11
CA VAL A 49 6.43 1.42 4.14
C VAL A 49 5.05 1.34 3.49
N TYR A 50 4.22 0.41 3.93
CA TYR A 50 2.87 0.19 3.43
C TYR A 50 1.90 0.28 4.60
N TRP A 51 0.76 0.95 4.43
CA TRP A 51 -0.24 1.08 5.49
C TRP A 51 -1.64 1.21 4.90
N CYS A 52 -2.63 0.98 5.75
CA CYS A 52 -4.02 1.31 5.45
C CYS A 52 -4.30 2.74 5.89
N GLU A 53 -4.80 3.57 4.99
CA GLU A 53 -5.19 4.94 5.27
C GLU A 53 -6.71 5.08 5.19
N SER A 54 -7.33 5.68 6.21
CA SER A 54 -8.75 6.05 6.18
C SER A 54 -8.97 7.34 5.40
N GLU A 55 -10.22 7.66 5.05
CA GLU A 55 -10.56 8.97 4.45
C GLU A 55 -10.23 10.16 5.35
N SER A 56 -10.20 9.95 6.67
CA SER A 56 -9.76 10.95 7.66
C SER A 56 -8.23 11.13 7.71
N GLY A 57 -7.46 10.31 6.98
CA GLY A 57 -5.99 10.33 6.97
C GLY A 57 -5.34 9.54 8.12
N GLU A 58 -6.11 8.70 8.83
CA GLU A 58 -5.58 7.84 9.88
C GLU A 58 -4.81 6.68 9.26
N LYS A 59 -3.60 6.43 9.79
CA LYS A 59 -2.74 5.34 9.33
C LYS A 59 -2.88 4.15 10.25
N TYR A 60 -3.30 3.03 9.68
CA TYR A 60 -3.49 1.78 10.39
C TYR A 60 -2.53 0.72 9.86
N HIS A 61 -1.91 -0.01 10.80
CA HIS A 61 -1.03 -1.15 10.53
C HIS A 61 0.11 -0.85 9.53
N PRO A 62 1.00 0.12 9.83
CA PRO A 62 2.17 0.34 8.99
C PRO A 62 3.11 -0.87 9.05
N VAL A 63 3.44 -1.42 7.87
CA VAL A 63 4.37 -2.52 7.69
C VAL A 63 5.52 -2.07 6.80
N ASN A 64 6.73 -2.54 7.11
CA ASN A 64 7.91 -2.29 6.30
C ASN A 64 8.17 -3.50 5.42
N ILE A 65 8.22 -3.28 4.10
CA ILE A 65 8.55 -4.30 3.12
C ILE A 65 9.94 -3.97 2.56
N THR A 66 10.81 -4.97 2.55
CA THR A 66 12.15 -4.87 1.99
C THR A 66 12.32 -5.94 0.94
N VAL A 67 12.63 -5.54 -0.29
CA VAL A 67 12.85 -6.42 -1.42
C VAL A 67 14.35 -6.49 -1.67
N HIS A 68 14.90 -7.71 -1.72
CA HIS A 68 16.32 -7.95 -2.03
C HIS A 68 16.47 -8.44 -3.48
N CYS A 69 17.67 -8.27 -4.03
CA CYS A 69 18.03 -8.68 -5.39
C CYS A 69 18.70 -10.06 -5.40
#